data_AF-A0A9P5JHI1-F1
#
_entry.id   AF-A0A9P5JHI1-F1
#
_cell.length_a   1.000
_cell.length_b   1.000
_cell.length_c   1.000
_cell.angle_alpha   90.00
_cell.angle_beta   90.00
_cell.angle_gamma   90.00
#
_symmetry.space_group_name_H-M   'P 1'
#
loop_
_entity.id
_entity.type
_entity.pdbx_description
1 polymer ?
#
loop_
_entity_poly.entity_id
_entity_poly.type
_entity_poly.pdbx_seq_one_letter_code
_entity_poly.pdbx_strand_id
1 'polypeptide(L)'
;MLFCLCLIPASGVVIAAYDPKDPFLREKVILVPTRNWDSDPRAPEGRFWMVGGGSPGGAFSEFVVVDRHHVIHVPPHLSFVHAAAWPVGGGTAWRALKINAEVRPGDNVLITGIGGGVALIALQVAVALGANVYVTSSNPIKLDKAREMGARGGVNYKAKNWPELLRELLAQAGGKPTIDAVMDSAGGDIVGQLGKVLSHGARVVIYGMTQARVVKFRMVDVLRNIQIKGSSMGSRKDLIDATNFMAKHRITPEVSHVLHSLAEAEEAFKILQAGDQMGKIVMKFPGTPEGKSRL
;
A
#
# COMPACT_ATOMS: atom_id res chain seq x y z
N MET A 1 -0.68 29.10 -9.81
CA MET A 1 -0.90 28.73 -8.39
C MET A 1 -2.08 27.75 -8.29
N LEU A 2 -1.88 26.45 -8.12
CA LEU A 2 -2.92 25.50 -7.64
C LEU A 2 -2.34 24.73 -6.46
N PHE A 3 -3.19 24.10 -5.62
CA PHE A 3 -2.86 23.32 -4.41
C PHE A 3 -3.55 21.93 -4.44
N CYS A 4 -3.20 20.90 -3.62
CA CYS A 4 -3.72 19.49 -3.69
C CYS A 4 -3.95 18.75 -2.36
N LEU A 5 -5.15 18.71 -1.78
CA LEU A 5 -5.41 18.02 -0.50
C LEU A 5 -5.48 16.47 -0.50
N CYS A 6 -4.35 15.77 -0.26
CA CYS A 6 -4.12 14.77 0.82
C CYS A 6 -2.70 14.15 0.70
N LEU A 7 -1.97 14.06 1.83
CA LEU A 7 -0.57 13.58 2.02
C LEU A 7 0.03 12.72 0.89
N ILE A 8 0.79 13.41 0.03
CA ILE A 8 1.78 12.97 -0.97
C ILE A 8 1.91 11.46 -1.07
N PRO A 9 1.22 10.91 -2.06
CA PRO A 9 1.89 10.72 -3.33
C PRO A 9 1.35 11.59 -4.48
N ALA A 10 2.24 11.98 -5.39
CA ALA A 10 1.89 12.74 -6.59
C ALA A 10 2.54 12.14 -7.83
N SER A 11 1.89 12.34 -8.97
CA SER A 11 2.45 12.06 -10.29
C SER A 11 2.26 13.26 -11.19
N GLY A 12 3.20 13.52 -12.08
CA GLY A 12 3.16 14.66 -13.00
C GLY A 12 4.17 14.53 -14.11
N VAL A 13 4.44 15.64 -14.80
CA VAL A 13 5.44 15.74 -15.86
C VAL A 13 6.55 16.67 -15.39
N VAL A 14 7.82 16.32 -15.65
CA VAL A 14 8.92 17.24 -15.38
C VAL A 14 8.96 18.30 -16.49
N ILE A 15 8.67 19.55 -16.13
CA ILE A 15 8.62 20.67 -17.08
C ILE A 15 9.94 21.45 -17.17
N ALA A 16 10.78 21.37 -16.14
CA ALA A 16 12.05 22.05 -16.04
C ALA A 16 13.01 21.23 -15.18
N ALA A 17 14.29 21.26 -15.51
CA ALA A 17 15.37 20.62 -14.79
C ALA A 17 16.59 21.55 -14.81
N TYR A 18 17.45 21.42 -13.81
CA TYR A 18 18.71 22.17 -13.76
C TYR A 18 19.62 21.82 -14.94
N ASP A 19 19.70 20.52 -15.28
CA ASP A 19 20.33 20.04 -16.50
C ASP A 19 19.30 19.99 -17.65
N PRO A 20 19.47 20.77 -18.73
CA PRO A 20 18.59 20.73 -19.90
C PRO A 20 18.56 19.38 -20.63
N LYS A 21 19.48 18.45 -20.33
CA LYS A 21 19.54 17.10 -20.91
C LYS A 21 19.02 16.01 -19.97
N ASP A 22 18.39 16.38 -18.84
CA ASP A 22 17.88 15.39 -17.90
C ASP A 22 16.86 14.45 -18.57
N PRO A 23 17.02 13.12 -18.47
CA PRO A 23 16.13 12.16 -19.11
C PRO A 23 14.69 12.16 -18.57
N PHE A 24 14.42 12.82 -17.44
CA PHE A 24 13.05 13.00 -16.98
C PHE A 24 12.33 14.17 -17.62
N LEU A 25 13.02 15.08 -18.33
CA LEU A 25 12.37 16.22 -18.97
C LEU A 25 11.27 15.74 -19.92
N ARG A 26 10.06 16.29 -19.71
CA ARG A 26 8.82 15.95 -20.43
C ARG A 26 8.32 14.50 -20.22
N GLU A 27 8.92 13.74 -19.32
CA GLU A 27 8.49 12.40 -18.94
C GLU A 27 7.49 12.40 -17.79
N LYS A 28 6.66 11.35 -17.74
CA LYS A 28 5.76 11.10 -16.61
C LYS A 28 6.54 10.55 -15.43
N VAL A 29 6.42 11.20 -14.28
CA VAL A 29 7.12 10.82 -13.07
C VAL A 29 6.19 10.68 -11.86
N ILE A 30 6.62 9.84 -10.94
CA ILE A 30 6.08 9.68 -9.59
C ILE A 30 7.07 10.31 -8.60
N LEU A 31 6.54 11.02 -7.61
CA LEU A 31 7.31 11.51 -6.49
C LEU A 31 7.50 10.41 -5.44
N VAL A 32 8.76 10.17 -5.05
CA VAL A 32 9.12 9.37 -3.89
C VAL A 32 8.75 10.15 -2.64
N PRO A 33 7.83 9.64 -1.78
CA PRO A 33 7.28 10.42 -0.67
C PRO A 33 8.21 10.49 0.55
N THR A 34 9.15 9.55 0.68
CA THR A 34 10.05 9.40 1.83
C THR A 34 11.37 10.13 1.63
N ARG A 35 12.01 10.51 2.74
CA ARG A 35 13.32 11.20 2.77
C ARG A 35 14.25 10.50 3.74
N ASN A 36 15.54 10.51 3.41
CA ASN A 36 16.61 9.87 4.18
C ASN A 36 16.39 8.36 4.37
N TRP A 37 15.76 7.71 3.38
CA TRP A 37 15.68 6.25 3.28
C TRP A 37 15.89 5.79 1.85
N ASP A 38 17.12 5.42 1.51
CA ASP A 38 17.51 5.12 0.13
C ASP A 38 17.44 3.63 -0.19
N SER A 39 18.09 2.79 0.60
CA SER A 39 18.25 1.36 0.25
C SER A 39 18.45 0.39 1.40
N ASP A 40 18.80 0.83 2.62
CA ASP A 40 19.04 -0.09 3.74
C ASP A 40 17.75 -0.88 4.05
N PRO A 41 17.80 -2.23 4.01
CA PRO A 41 16.62 -3.06 4.19
C PRO A 41 16.10 -3.05 5.64
N ARG A 42 16.87 -2.58 6.61
CA ARG A 42 16.52 -2.60 8.04
C ARG A 42 15.77 -1.34 8.45
N ALA A 43 16.32 -0.17 8.15
CA ALA A 43 15.83 1.11 8.65
C ALA A 43 16.32 2.29 7.79
N PRO A 44 15.70 3.48 7.90
CA PRO A 44 16.21 4.70 7.29
C PRO A 44 17.67 5.00 7.64
N GLU A 45 18.47 5.41 6.66
CA GLU A 45 19.88 5.78 6.85
C GLU A 45 20.07 7.11 7.59
N GLY A 46 19.02 7.92 7.71
CA GLY A 46 19.05 9.17 8.45
C GLY A 46 17.73 9.49 9.14
N ARG A 47 17.56 10.77 9.53
CA ARG A 47 16.32 11.24 10.14
C ARG A 47 15.18 11.12 9.13
N PHE A 48 14.37 10.08 9.28
CA PHE A 48 13.23 9.81 8.41
C PHE A 48 12.15 10.89 8.53
N TRP A 49 11.67 11.36 7.39
CA TRP A 49 10.48 12.18 7.31
C TRP A 49 9.80 11.99 5.95
N MET A 50 8.55 12.42 5.87
CA MET A 50 7.77 12.37 4.64
C MET A 50 7.47 13.78 4.18
N VAL A 51 7.53 14.00 2.87
CA VAL A 51 7.13 15.29 2.30
C VAL A 51 5.65 15.53 2.63
N GLY A 52 5.29 16.72 3.08
CA GLY A 52 3.96 17.05 3.59
C GLY A 52 3.59 16.43 4.95
N GLY A 53 4.41 15.55 5.52
CA GLY A 53 4.20 14.90 6.82
C GLY A 53 5.03 15.51 7.95
N GLY A 54 4.89 16.82 8.18
CA GLY A 54 5.59 17.55 9.25
C GLY A 54 6.83 18.36 8.84
N SER A 55 7.08 18.50 7.54
CA SER A 55 8.12 19.36 6.94
C SER A 55 7.48 20.33 5.95
N PRO A 56 8.02 21.55 5.74
CA PRO A 56 7.54 22.46 4.70
C PRO A 56 7.65 21.84 3.30
N GLY A 57 6.69 22.19 2.43
CA GLY A 57 6.60 21.65 1.07
C GLY A 57 5.70 20.42 1.00
N GLY A 58 4.57 20.56 0.31
CA GLY A 58 3.68 19.47 -0.06
C GLY A 58 3.56 19.37 -1.57
N ALA A 59 3.03 18.25 -2.09
CA ALA A 59 2.63 18.15 -3.50
C ALA A 59 1.27 18.82 -3.76
N PHE A 60 0.89 19.69 -2.83
CA PHE A 60 -0.29 20.52 -2.87
C PHE A 60 0.03 21.73 -3.70
N SER A 61 0.40 21.49 -4.97
CA SER A 61 0.85 22.53 -5.88
C SER A 61 0.62 22.11 -7.34
N GLU A 62 0.43 23.05 -8.27
CA GLU A 62 0.65 22.77 -9.72
C GLU A 62 2.07 22.34 -9.99
N PHE A 63 3.00 22.98 -9.28
CA PHE A 63 4.43 22.85 -9.47
C PHE A 63 5.09 22.58 -8.14
N VAL A 64 5.85 21.50 -8.07
CA VAL A 64 6.66 21.17 -6.90
C VAL A 64 8.10 21.09 -7.34
N VAL A 65 8.97 21.82 -6.64
CA VAL A 65 10.42 21.69 -6.82
C VAL A 65 10.88 20.55 -5.94
N VAL A 66 11.51 19.56 -6.55
CA VAL A 66 12.00 18.36 -5.87
C VAL A 66 13.39 18.04 -6.37
N ASP A 67 14.19 17.45 -5.49
CA ASP A 67 15.47 16.90 -5.90
C ASP A 67 15.26 15.76 -6.91
N ARG A 68 16.14 15.71 -7.91
CA ARG A 68 16.14 14.73 -9.01
C ARG A 68 16.18 13.27 -8.53
N HIS A 69 16.76 13.01 -7.37
CA HIS A 69 16.79 11.68 -6.76
C HIS A 69 15.41 11.23 -6.28
N HIS A 70 14.49 12.14 -5.98
CA HIS A 70 13.17 11.81 -5.46
C HIS A 70 12.09 11.59 -6.53
N VAL A 71 12.46 11.44 -7.79
CA VAL A 71 11.53 11.13 -8.88
C VAL A 71 11.87 9.80 -9.54
N ILE A 72 10.83 9.05 -9.92
CA ILE A 72 10.92 7.79 -10.66
C ILE A 72 9.96 7.81 -11.85
N HIS A 73 10.25 7.06 -12.91
CA HIS A 73 9.35 6.98 -14.07
C HIS A 73 8.00 6.34 -13.70
N VAL A 74 6.93 6.84 -14.33
CA VAL A 74 5.63 6.17 -14.34
C VAL A 74 5.65 5.04 -15.36
N PRO A 75 5.24 3.81 -15.00
CA PRO A 75 5.08 2.73 -15.97
C PRO A 75 4.10 3.10 -17.10
N PRO A 76 4.40 2.78 -18.37
CA PRO A 76 3.63 3.27 -19.51
C PRO A 76 2.13 2.92 -19.50
N HIS A 77 1.75 1.83 -18.82
CA HIS A 77 0.35 1.38 -18.75
C HIS A 77 -0.51 2.18 -17.76
N LEU A 78 0.09 3.03 -16.91
CA LEU A 78 -0.64 3.80 -15.92
C LEU A 78 -0.98 5.21 -16.39
N SER A 79 -2.22 5.62 -16.11
CA SER A 79 -2.60 7.04 -16.14
C SER A 79 -2.03 7.77 -14.93
N PHE A 80 -2.00 9.10 -14.97
CA PHE A 80 -1.57 9.92 -13.82
C PHE A 80 -2.39 9.62 -12.56
N VAL A 81 -3.69 9.41 -12.69
CA VAL A 81 -4.58 9.12 -11.55
C VAL A 81 -4.12 7.86 -10.82
N HIS A 82 -3.88 6.78 -11.56
CA HIS A 82 -3.43 5.51 -10.99
C HIS A 82 -1.97 5.59 -10.49
N ALA A 83 -1.11 6.31 -11.22
CA ALA A 83 0.27 6.54 -10.83
C ALA A 83 0.38 7.31 -9.51
N ALA A 84 -0.48 8.30 -9.28
CA ALA A 84 -0.55 9.04 -8.03
C ALA A 84 -1.01 8.15 -6.86
N ALA A 85 -1.88 7.17 -7.09
CA ALA A 85 -2.35 6.27 -6.03
C ALA A 85 -1.30 5.25 -5.55
N TRP A 86 -0.25 5.00 -6.34
CA TRP A 86 0.75 3.96 -6.10
C TRP A 86 1.74 4.20 -4.95
N PRO A 87 2.47 5.32 -4.85
CA PRO A 87 3.79 5.35 -4.21
C PRO A 87 3.80 4.99 -2.73
N VAL A 88 2.87 5.55 -1.95
CA VAL A 88 2.75 5.24 -0.52
C VAL A 88 2.25 3.81 -0.32
N GLY A 89 1.22 3.40 -1.07
CA GLY A 89 0.61 2.07 -0.92
C GLY A 89 1.50 0.94 -1.42
N GLY A 90 2.05 1.10 -2.62
CA GLY A 90 2.98 0.20 -3.29
C GLY A 90 4.28 0.02 -2.53
N GLY A 91 4.93 1.11 -2.07
CA GLY A 91 6.13 1.01 -1.26
C GLY A 91 5.88 0.26 0.06
N THR A 92 4.79 0.58 0.75
CA THR A 92 4.41 -0.08 2.01
C THR A 92 4.07 -1.56 1.81
N ALA A 93 3.25 -1.87 0.80
CA ALA A 93 2.84 -3.23 0.49
C ALA A 93 4.03 -4.10 0.05
N TRP A 94 4.91 -3.57 -0.80
CA TRP A 94 6.12 -4.26 -1.24
C TRP A 94 7.06 -4.56 -0.08
N ARG A 95 7.33 -3.57 0.77
CA ARG A 95 8.16 -3.77 1.96
C ARG A 95 7.54 -4.79 2.90
N ALA A 96 6.23 -4.70 3.15
CA ALA A 96 5.56 -5.61 4.04
C ALA A 96 5.59 -7.06 3.53
N LEU A 97 5.28 -7.28 2.25
CA LEU A 97 5.21 -8.60 1.64
C LEU A 97 6.59 -9.18 1.32
N LYS A 98 7.43 -8.42 0.60
CA LYS A 98 8.67 -8.95 0.01
C LYS A 98 9.86 -8.87 0.94
N ILE A 99 9.98 -7.78 1.70
CA ILE A 99 11.16 -7.52 2.55
C ILE A 99 10.96 -8.06 3.96
N ASN A 100 9.83 -7.72 4.59
CA ASN A 100 9.59 -8.09 5.99
C ASN A 100 9.00 -9.49 6.11
N ALA A 101 7.92 -9.78 5.41
CA ALA A 101 7.38 -11.13 5.43
C ALA A 101 8.27 -12.09 4.64
N GLU A 102 8.83 -11.68 3.51
CA GLU A 102 9.54 -12.59 2.58
C GLU A 102 8.56 -13.62 1.99
N VAL A 103 7.41 -13.13 1.52
CA VAL A 103 6.36 -13.97 0.90
C VAL A 103 6.92 -14.73 -0.31
N ARG A 104 6.61 -16.02 -0.34
CA ARG A 104 6.98 -16.96 -1.39
C ARG A 104 5.73 -17.44 -2.14
N PRO A 105 5.88 -17.89 -3.40
CA PRO A 105 4.79 -18.58 -4.10
C PRO A 105 4.27 -19.76 -3.26
N GLY A 106 2.95 -19.89 -3.14
CA GLY A 106 2.29 -20.91 -2.34
C GLY A 106 2.06 -20.55 -0.87
N ASP A 107 2.68 -19.50 -0.33
CA ASP A 107 2.40 -19.02 1.03
C ASP A 107 0.92 -18.64 1.16
N ASN A 108 0.29 -19.01 2.28
CA ASN A 108 -1.03 -18.51 2.63
C ASN A 108 -0.88 -17.15 3.34
N VAL A 109 -1.38 -16.08 2.73
CA VAL A 109 -1.23 -14.71 3.21
C VAL A 109 -2.58 -14.14 3.62
N LEU A 110 -2.69 -13.65 4.85
CA LEU A 110 -3.86 -12.91 5.32
C LEU A 110 -3.60 -11.40 5.23
N ILE A 111 -4.53 -10.65 4.63
CA ILE A 111 -4.52 -9.19 4.62
C ILE A 111 -5.74 -8.71 5.42
N THR A 112 -5.50 -7.95 6.49
CA THR A 112 -6.59 -7.44 7.33
C THR A 112 -7.16 -6.13 6.76
N GLY A 113 -8.46 -5.91 6.93
CA GLY A 113 -9.09 -4.63 6.58
C GLY A 113 -9.10 -4.30 5.09
N ILE A 114 -9.51 -5.25 4.23
CA ILE A 114 -9.60 -5.01 2.79
C ILE A 114 -10.60 -3.90 2.46
N GLY A 115 -10.22 -3.06 1.51
CA GLY A 115 -10.85 -1.77 1.22
C GLY A 115 -9.91 -0.59 1.43
N GLY A 116 -8.93 -0.73 2.33
CA GLY A 116 -7.85 0.24 2.48
C GLY A 116 -6.93 0.27 1.26
N GLY A 117 -6.40 1.45 0.91
CA GLY A 117 -5.54 1.61 -0.26
C GLY A 117 -4.27 0.75 -0.24
N VAL A 118 -3.64 0.57 0.94
CA VAL A 118 -2.49 -0.34 1.08
C VAL A 118 -2.92 -1.80 0.97
N ALA A 119 -4.03 -2.18 1.61
CA ALA A 119 -4.53 -3.56 1.62
C ALA A 119 -4.89 -4.06 0.21
N LEU A 120 -5.50 -3.21 -0.63
CA LEU A 120 -5.84 -3.56 -2.01
C LEU A 120 -4.59 -3.74 -2.89
N ILE A 121 -3.62 -2.86 -2.74
CA ILE A 121 -2.33 -3.01 -3.44
C ILE A 121 -1.60 -4.26 -2.95
N ALA A 122 -1.59 -4.52 -1.64
CA ALA A 122 -1.00 -5.73 -1.07
C ALA A 122 -1.67 -6.99 -1.60
N LEU A 123 -3.00 -6.99 -1.80
CA LEU A 123 -3.71 -8.11 -2.44
C LEU A 123 -3.18 -8.35 -3.86
N GLN A 124 -3.13 -7.31 -4.70
CA GLN A 124 -2.65 -7.44 -6.08
C GLN A 124 -1.20 -7.92 -6.15
N VAL A 125 -0.33 -7.37 -5.29
CA VAL A 125 1.09 -7.75 -5.24
C VAL A 125 1.25 -9.19 -4.74
N ALA A 126 0.53 -9.60 -3.69
CA ALA A 126 0.63 -10.95 -3.14
C ALA A 126 0.10 -12.01 -4.13
N VAL A 127 -0.99 -11.74 -4.83
CA VAL A 127 -1.49 -12.62 -5.91
C VAL A 127 -0.45 -12.73 -7.02
N ALA A 128 0.15 -11.61 -7.46
CA ALA A 128 1.18 -11.60 -8.48
C ALA A 128 2.49 -12.30 -8.04
N LEU A 129 2.78 -12.35 -6.73
CA LEU A 129 3.87 -13.15 -6.15
C LEU A 129 3.56 -14.66 -6.12
N GLY A 130 2.34 -15.07 -6.50
CA GLY A 130 1.90 -16.47 -6.48
C GLY A 130 1.45 -16.97 -5.11
N ALA A 131 1.14 -16.08 -4.17
CA ALA A 131 0.63 -16.43 -2.85
C ALA A 131 -0.89 -16.74 -2.90
N ASN A 132 -1.36 -17.53 -1.95
CA ASN A 132 -2.79 -17.73 -1.70
C ASN A 132 -3.29 -16.66 -0.74
N VAL A 133 -4.02 -15.67 -1.26
CA VAL A 133 -4.40 -14.49 -0.48
C VAL A 133 -5.80 -14.64 0.11
N TYR A 134 -5.90 -14.43 1.41
CA TYR A 134 -7.13 -14.36 2.18
C TYR A 134 -7.28 -12.96 2.77
N VAL A 135 -8.51 -12.47 2.90
CA VAL A 135 -8.77 -11.10 3.35
C VAL A 135 -9.80 -11.02 4.47
N THR A 136 -9.77 -9.95 5.26
CA THR A 136 -10.84 -9.64 6.22
C THR A 136 -11.49 -8.29 5.93
N SER A 137 -12.80 -8.17 6.09
CA SER A 137 -13.52 -6.89 6.03
C SER A 137 -14.82 -6.96 6.81
N SER A 138 -15.30 -5.84 7.35
CA SER A 138 -16.67 -5.79 7.89
C SER A 138 -17.74 -5.60 6.83
N ASN A 139 -17.36 -5.32 5.58
CA ASN A 139 -18.27 -5.03 4.48
C ASN A 139 -18.25 -6.20 3.47
N PRO A 140 -19.38 -6.89 3.23
CA PRO A 140 -19.44 -8.02 2.30
C PRO A 140 -19.12 -7.61 0.85
N ILE A 141 -19.51 -6.41 0.42
CA ILE A 141 -19.21 -5.90 -0.93
C ILE A 141 -17.70 -5.81 -1.16
N LYS A 142 -16.94 -5.37 -0.14
CA LYS A 142 -15.48 -5.30 -0.20
C LYS A 142 -14.83 -6.69 -0.25
N LEU A 143 -15.46 -7.70 0.36
CA LEU A 143 -15.00 -9.10 0.28
C LEU A 143 -15.22 -9.68 -1.12
N ASP A 144 -16.39 -9.46 -1.71
CA ASP A 144 -16.69 -9.95 -3.05
C ASP A 144 -15.79 -9.30 -4.10
N LYS A 145 -15.59 -7.99 -4.00
CA LYS A 145 -14.65 -7.28 -4.88
C LYS A 145 -13.21 -7.77 -4.70
N ALA A 146 -12.78 -8.11 -3.48
CA ALA A 146 -11.46 -8.71 -3.26
C ALA A 146 -11.32 -10.09 -3.92
N ARG A 147 -12.39 -10.88 -4.00
CA ARG A 147 -12.40 -12.17 -4.72
C ARG A 147 -12.23 -11.96 -6.23
N GLU A 148 -12.91 -10.98 -6.82
CA GLU A 148 -12.71 -10.59 -8.22
C GLU A 148 -11.25 -10.21 -8.51
N MET A 149 -10.58 -9.60 -7.53
CA MET A 149 -9.15 -9.22 -7.62
C MET A 149 -8.17 -10.38 -7.36
N GLY A 150 -8.67 -11.60 -7.15
CA GLY A 150 -7.85 -12.81 -6.99
C GLY A 150 -7.67 -13.31 -5.56
N ALA A 151 -8.36 -12.74 -4.56
CA ALA A 151 -8.40 -13.33 -3.23
C ALA A 151 -9.08 -14.71 -3.28
N ARG A 152 -8.47 -15.70 -2.64
CA ARG A 152 -9.01 -17.07 -2.51
C ARG A 152 -10.26 -17.12 -1.64
N GLY A 153 -10.37 -16.20 -0.69
CA GLY A 153 -11.49 -16.13 0.23
C GLY A 153 -11.38 -14.93 1.16
N GLY A 154 -12.46 -14.68 1.89
CA GLY A 154 -12.46 -13.62 2.87
C GLY A 154 -13.54 -13.82 3.93
N VAL A 155 -13.28 -13.25 5.10
CA VAL A 155 -14.11 -13.42 6.30
C VAL A 155 -14.47 -12.08 6.92
N ASN A 156 -15.64 -12.04 7.55
CA ASN A 156 -16.06 -10.86 8.29
C ASN A 156 -15.44 -10.83 9.68
N TYR A 157 -14.51 -9.90 9.93
CA TYR A 157 -13.83 -9.79 11.23
C TYR A 157 -14.76 -9.39 12.39
N LYS A 158 -15.99 -8.92 12.12
CA LYS A 158 -17.00 -8.66 13.16
C LYS A 158 -17.65 -9.95 13.69
N ALA A 159 -17.55 -11.07 12.96
CA ALA A 159 -18.02 -12.35 13.46
C ALA A 159 -17.10 -12.82 14.60
N LYS A 160 -17.68 -13.23 15.73
CA LYS A 160 -16.90 -13.66 16.91
C LYS A 160 -15.98 -14.84 16.62
N ASN A 161 -16.38 -15.71 15.71
CA ASN A 161 -15.67 -16.92 15.28
C ASN A 161 -14.99 -16.76 13.91
N TRP A 162 -14.66 -15.53 13.49
CA TRP A 162 -14.02 -15.30 12.19
C TRP A 162 -12.70 -16.07 12.00
N PRO A 163 -11.85 -16.32 13.03
CA PRO A 163 -10.65 -17.14 12.85
C PRO A 163 -10.99 -18.59 12.51
N GLU A 164 -12.03 -19.15 13.12
CA GLU A 164 -12.52 -20.49 12.79
C GLU A 164 -13.05 -20.56 11.35
N LEU A 165 -13.83 -19.56 10.93
CA LEU A 165 -14.29 -19.45 9.53
C LEU A 165 -13.13 -19.34 8.55
N LEU A 166 -12.07 -18.60 8.90
CA LEU A 166 -10.86 -18.51 8.07
C LEU A 166 -10.17 -19.87 7.96
N ARG A 167 -10.06 -20.61 9.07
CA ARG A 167 -9.49 -21.97 9.07
C ARG A 167 -10.29 -22.94 8.21
N GLU A 168 -11.62 -22.84 8.22
CA GLU A 168 -12.50 -23.63 7.36
C GLU A 168 -12.28 -23.30 5.88
N LEU A 169 -12.19 -22.02 5.52
CA LEU A 169 -11.86 -21.60 4.14
C LEU A 169 -10.48 -22.13 3.69
N LEU A 170 -9.48 -22.08 4.57
CA LEU A 170 -8.16 -22.63 4.29
C LEU A 170 -8.21 -24.15 4.08
N ALA A 171 -8.98 -24.86 4.91
CA ALA A 171 -9.15 -26.31 4.76
C ALA A 171 -9.86 -26.69 3.47
N GLN A 172 -10.88 -25.93 3.05
CA GLN A 172 -11.62 -26.14 1.80
C GLN A 172 -10.76 -25.88 0.56
N ALA A 173 -9.82 -24.93 0.64
CA ALA A 173 -8.92 -24.60 -0.47
C ALA A 173 -7.89 -25.71 -0.79
N GLY A 174 -7.75 -26.70 0.09
CA GLY A 174 -6.76 -27.75 -0.01
C GLY A 174 -5.37 -27.31 0.47
N GLY A 175 -4.56 -28.27 0.92
CA GLY A 175 -3.24 -28.00 1.48
C GLY A 175 -3.27 -27.66 2.97
N LYS A 176 -2.35 -26.80 3.41
CA LYS A 176 -2.15 -26.51 4.84
C LYS A 176 -3.25 -25.54 5.34
N PRO A 177 -4.03 -25.88 6.39
CA PRO A 177 -5.11 -25.02 6.89
C PRO A 177 -4.58 -23.91 7.83
N THR A 178 -3.42 -23.32 7.51
CA THR A 178 -2.77 -22.29 8.32
C THR A 178 -2.16 -21.17 7.47
N ILE A 179 -1.99 -20.00 8.08
CA ILE A 179 -1.47 -18.76 7.47
C ILE A 179 0.03 -18.62 7.75
N ASP A 180 0.81 -18.36 6.70
CA ASP A 180 2.26 -18.12 6.72
C ASP A 180 2.63 -16.66 7.00
N ALA A 181 1.81 -15.74 6.50
CA ALA A 181 2.07 -14.31 6.59
C ALA A 181 0.79 -13.51 6.87
N VAL A 182 0.89 -12.50 7.73
CA VAL A 182 -0.21 -11.56 7.99
C VAL A 182 0.26 -10.14 7.68
N MET A 183 -0.48 -9.43 6.84
CA MET A 183 -0.32 -8.01 6.59
C MET A 183 -1.41 -7.27 7.35
N ASP A 184 -1.03 -6.62 8.46
CA ASP A 184 -2.00 -5.99 9.37
C ASP A 184 -1.87 -4.47 9.46
N SER A 185 -3.01 -3.80 9.28
CA SER A 185 -3.14 -2.34 9.47
C SER A 185 -3.91 -1.95 10.73
N ALA A 186 -4.52 -2.91 11.43
CA ALA A 186 -5.43 -2.63 12.53
C ALA A 186 -4.69 -2.48 13.88
N GLY A 187 -3.65 -3.28 14.11
CA GLY A 187 -3.01 -3.45 15.40
C GLY A 187 -3.83 -4.32 16.35
N GLY A 188 -3.54 -4.23 17.66
CA GLY A 188 -4.27 -4.99 18.67
C GLY A 188 -3.77 -6.42 18.83
N ASP A 189 -4.67 -7.33 19.21
CA ASP A 189 -4.33 -8.73 19.55
C ASP A 189 -4.49 -9.69 18.36
N ILE A 190 -3.95 -9.31 17.19
CA ILE A 190 -4.11 -10.10 15.95
C ILE A 190 -3.46 -11.48 16.05
N VAL A 191 -2.30 -11.58 16.71
CA VAL A 191 -1.61 -12.86 16.96
C VAL A 191 -2.40 -13.73 17.95
N GLY A 192 -3.06 -13.08 18.91
CA GLY A 192 -4.02 -13.71 19.81
C GLY A 192 -5.15 -14.40 19.09
N GLN A 193 -5.86 -13.63 18.27
CA GLN A 193 -7.04 -14.06 17.52
C GLN A 193 -6.71 -15.17 16.52
N LEU A 194 -5.57 -15.07 15.84
CA LEU A 194 -5.13 -16.05 14.84
C LEU A 194 -4.35 -17.23 15.43
N GLY A 195 -4.31 -17.38 16.76
CA GLY A 195 -3.45 -18.36 17.44
C GLY A 195 -3.55 -19.78 16.88
N LYS A 196 -4.75 -20.27 16.54
CA LYS A 196 -4.96 -21.61 15.98
C LYS A 196 -4.81 -21.69 14.45
N VAL A 197 -4.68 -20.55 13.79
CA VAL A 197 -4.69 -20.41 12.33
C VAL A 197 -3.30 -20.04 11.80
N LEU A 198 -2.44 -19.41 12.60
CA LEU A 198 -1.06 -19.14 12.22
C LEU A 198 -0.24 -20.43 12.18
N SER A 199 0.58 -20.58 11.15
CA SER A 199 1.58 -21.63 11.14
C SER A 199 2.73 -21.33 12.11
N HIS A 200 3.43 -22.38 12.51
CA HIS A 200 4.72 -22.22 13.17
C HIS A 200 5.66 -21.44 12.24
N GLY A 201 6.42 -20.49 12.78
CA GLY A 201 7.28 -19.62 11.98
C GLY A 201 6.57 -18.49 11.22
N ALA A 202 5.26 -18.28 11.40
CA ALA A 202 4.53 -17.27 10.65
C ALA A 202 5.05 -15.84 10.91
N ARG A 203 5.06 -15.02 9.85
CA ARG A 203 5.45 -13.60 9.92
C ARG A 203 4.22 -12.71 9.98
N VAL A 204 4.08 -11.94 11.05
CA VAL A 204 3.02 -10.95 11.23
C VAL A 204 3.64 -9.57 11.06
N VAL A 205 3.31 -8.91 9.94
CA VAL A 205 3.84 -7.59 9.60
C VAL A 205 2.79 -6.53 9.91
N ILE A 206 3.11 -5.67 10.87
CA ILE A 206 2.24 -4.57 11.31
C ILE A 206 2.70 -3.28 10.64
N TYR A 207 1.83 -2.64 9.87
CA TYR A 207 2.13 -1.38 9.18
C TYR A 207 1.13 -0.25 9.48
N GLY A 208 0.14 -0.52 10.33
CA GLY A 208 -0.86 0.46 10.75
C GLY A 208 -1.36 0.18 12.16
N MET A 209 -2.16 1.12 12.67
CA MET A 209 -2.74 1.07 14.02
C MET A 209 -4.17 1.62 14.02
N THR A 210 -4.97 1.27 13.01
CA THR A 210 -6.31 1.84 12.82
C THR A 210 -7.25 1.52 13.98
N GLN A 211 -7.14 0.34 14.60
CA GLN A 211 -7.99 -0.05 15.72
C GLN A 211 -7.30 0.13 17.08
N ALA A 212 -6.02 -0.22 17.19
CA ALA A 212 -5.31 -0.17 18.45
C ALA A 212 -3.83 0.17 18.27
N ARG A 213 -3.28 0.90 19.25
CA ARG A 213 -1.88 1.35 19.27
C ARG A 213 -0.91 0.35 19.91
N VAL A 214 -1.43 -0.73 20.48
CA VAL A 214 -0.66 -1.75 21.19
C VAL A 214 -0.87 -3.10 20.52
N VAL A 215 0.22 -3.83 20.30
CA VAL A 215 0.20 -5.20 19.81
C VAL A 215 0.59 -6.12 20.95
N LYS A 216 -0.18 -7.20 21.17
CA LYS A 216 0.11 -8.19 22.20
C LYS A 216 0.96 -9.32 21.63
N PHE A 217 1.97 -9.74 22.39
CA PHE A 217 2.83 -10.87 22.05
C PHE A 217 3.02 -11.74 23.30
N ARG A 218 2.70 -13.04 23.20
CA ARG A 218 2.65 -13.95 24.35
C ARG A 218 3.76 -14.98 24.25
N MET A 219 4.16 -15.56 25.39
CA MET A 219 5.20 -16.61 25.42
C MET A 219 4.85 -17.84 24.57
N VAL A 220 3.56 -18.19 24.43
CA VAL A 220 3.12 -19.26 23.51
C VAL A 220 3.41 -18.94 22.05
N ASP A 221 3.50 -17.66 21.68
CA ASP A 221 3.83 -17.24 20.31
C ASP A 221 5.34 -17.39 20.06
N VAL A 222 6.17 -17.21 21.09
CA VAL A 222 7.62 -17.50 21.06
C VAL A 222 7.87 -18.98 20.82
N LEU A 223 7.17 -19.88 21.54
CA LEU A 223 7.31 -21.33 21.36
C LEU A 223 6.95 -21.79 19.95
N ARG A 224 6.11 -21.02 19.23
CA ARG A 224 5.72 -21.30 17.84
C ARG A 224 6.61 -20.59 16.81
N ASN A 225 7.68 -19.92 17.24
CA ASN A 225 8.56 -19.11 16.41
C ASN A 225 7.84 -18.02 15.60
N ILE A 226 6.76 -17.45 16.15
CA ILE A 226 6.05 -16.35 15.48
C ILE A 226 6.92 -15.10 15.47
N GLN A 227 7.00 -14.45 14.31
CA GLN A 227 7.75 -13.21 14.15
C GLN A 227 6.79 -12.04 14.00
N ILE A 228 6.88 -11.03 14.87
CA ILE A 228 6.22 -9.75 14.66
C ILE A 228 7.24 -8.78 14.09
N LYS A 229 6.95 -8.22 12.90
CA LYS A 229 7.80 -7.25 12.24
C LYS A 229 7.05 -5.94 12.05
N GLY A 230 7.62 -4.83 12.52
CA GLY A 230 7.13 -3.50 12.20
C GLY A 230 7.52 -3.13 10.78
N SER A 231 6.59 -2.51 10.04
CA SER A 231 6.87 -1.95 8.72
C SER A 231 6.36 -0.51 8.69
N SER A 232 7.22 0.41 8.28
CA SER A 232 6.84 1.79 8.01
C SER A 232 7.24 2.11 6.59
N MET A 233 6.28 2.54 5.77
CA MET A 233 6.51 3.02 4.40
C MET A 233 7.46 2.09 3.62
N GLY A 234 8.44 2.66 2.90
CA GLY A 234 9.54 1.94 2.30
C GLY A 234 10.69 2.86 1.88
N SER A 235 11.85 2.25 1.62
CA SER A 235 12.99 2.95 1.04
C SER A 235 12.70 3.37 -0.41
N ARG A 236 13.50 4.28 -0.95
CA ARG A 236 13.46 4.60 -2.39
C ARG A 236 13.66 3.36 -3.25
N LYS A 237 14.60 2.49 -2.88
CA LYS A 237 14.83 1.20 -3.54
C LYS A 237 13.58 0.32 -3.50
N ASP A 238 12.91 0.22 -2.36
CA ASP A 238 11.68 -0.57 -2.21
C ASP A 238 10.60 -0.09 -3.20
N LEU A 239 10.43 1.23 -3.33
CA LEU A 239 9.47 1.80 -4.27
C LEU A 239 9.84 1.56 -5.74
N ILE A 240 11.13 1.64 -6.09
CA ILE A 240 11.59 1.32 -7.45
C ILE A 240 11.33 -0.16 -7.77
N ASP A 241 11.71 -1.07 -6.86
CA ASP A 241 11.53 -2.50 -7.04
C ASP A 241 10.03 -2.86 -7.13
N ALA A 242 9.20 -2.23 -6.29
CA ALA A 242 7.74 -2.34 -6.37
C ALA A 242 7.20 -1.85 -7.71
N THR A 243 7.68 -0.71 -8.21
CA THR A 243 7.22 -0.11 -9.47
C THR A 243 7.61 -0.96 -10.68
N ASN A 244 8.81 -1.54 -10.66
CA ASN A 244 9.26 -2.51 -11.67
C ASN A 244 8.41 -3.78 -11.66
N PHE A 245 8.08 -4.28 -10.47
CA PHE A 245 7.20 -5.44 -10.31
C PHE A 245 5.77 -5.13 -10.81
N MET A 246 5.22 -3.97 -10.46
CA MET A 246 3.93 -3.50 -10.95
C MET A 246 3.90 -3.40 -12.47
N ALA A 247 4.95 -2.85 -13.09
CA ALA A 247 5.06 -2.76 -14.55
C ALA A 247 5.09 -4.15 -15.21
N LYS A 248 5.89 -5.08 -14.66
CA LYS A 248 6.00 -6.45 -15.17
C LYS A 248 4.66 -7.21 -15.12
N HIS A 249 3.91 -7.05 -14.04
CA HIS A 249 2.64 -7.75 -13.83
C HIS A 249 1.42 -6.93 -14.27
N ARG A 250 1.64 -5.75 -14.87
CA ARG A 250 0.60 -4.78 -15.29
C ARG A 250 -0.45 -4.50 -14.19
N ILE A 251 0.00 -4.39 -12.94
CA ILE A 251 -0.87 -4.07 -11.82
C ILE A 251 -1.33 -2.61 -11.96
N THR A 252 -2.63 -2.38 -11.77
CA THR A 252 -3.25 -1.04 -11.76
C THR A 252 -3.89 -0.83 -10.39
N PRO A 253 -3.45 0.18 -9.61
CA PRO A 253 -4.00 0.43 -8.28
C PRO A 253 -5.46 0.85 -8.33
N GLU A 254 -6.29 0.35 -7.41
CA GLU A 254 -7.70 0.75 -7.33
C GLU A 254 -7.87 2.20 -6.82
N VAL A 255 -8.57 3.01 -7.61
CA VAL A 255 -8.91 4.40 -7.28
C VAL A 255 -10.41 4.49 -7.07
N SER A 256 -10.80 4.89 -5.86
CA SER A 256 -12.19 4.98 -5.42
C SER A 256 -12.88 6.21 -6.00
N HIS A 257 -12.23 7.38 -5.89
CA HIS A 257 -12.80 8.67 -6.26
C HIS A 257 -11.72 9.54 -6.90
N VAL A 258 -12.10 10.27 -7.93
CA VAL A 258 -11.28 11.31 -8.54
C VAL A 258 -11.98 12.65 -8.32
N LEU A 259 -11.32 13.53 -7.57
CA LEU A 259 -11.79 14.88 -7.32
C LEU A 259 -11.06 15.83 -8.26
N HIS A 260 -11.74 16.86 -8.74
CA HIS A 260 -11.24 17.72 -9.81
C HIS A 260 -10.90 19.13 -9.35
N SER A 261 -11.23 19.46 -8.10
CA SER A 261 -10.96 20.76 -7.52
C SER A 261 -10.54 20.66 -6.06
N LEU A 262 -9.82 21.69 -5.61
CA LEU A 262 -9.53 21.89 -4.19
C LEU A 262 -10.75 22.16 -3.35
N ALA A 263 -11.80 22.74 -3.94
CA ALA A 263 -13.04 23.01 -3.23
C ALA A 263 -13.68 21.70 -2.72
N GLU A 264 -13.41 20.58 -3.39
CA GLU A 264 -13.88 19.24 -3.01
C GLU A 264 -12.99 18.57 -1.94
N ALA A 265 -11.91 19.22 -1.48
CA ALA A 265 -11.00 18.65 -0.49
C ALA A 265 -11.71 18.24 0.81
N GLU A 266 -12.60 19.09 1.32
CA GLU A 266 -13.35 18.81 2.53
C GLU A 266 -14.25 17.57 2.38
N GLU A 267 -14.86 17.41 1.20
CA GLU A 267 -15.66 16.22 0.88
C GLU A 267 -14.79 14.96 0.85
N ALA A 268 -13.57 15.06 0.31
CA ALA A 268 -12.59 13.98 0.37
C ALA A 268 -12.33 13.51 1.82
N PHE A 269 -12.17 14.46 2.75
CA PHE A 269 -11.96 14.13 4.17
C PHE A 269 -13.17 13.50 4.82
N LYS A 270 -14.39 13.95 4.49
CA LYS A 270 -15.62 13.33 4.98
C LYS A 270 -15.75 11.88 4.52
N ILE A 271 -15.48 11.61 3.23
CA ILE A 271 -15.47 10.24 2.68
C ILE A 271 -14.42 9.39 3.41
N LEU A 272 -13.19 9.91 3.58
CA LEU A 272 -12.13 9.21 4.31
C LEU A 272 -12.52 8.87 5.75
N GLN A 273 -13.19 9.79 6.45
CA GLN A 273 -13.63 9.62 7.83
C GLN A 273 -14.78 8.60 7.94
N ALA A 274 -15.69 8.57 6.96
CA ALA A 274 -16.75 7.57 6.88
C ALA A 274 -16.22 6.15 6.61
N GLY A 275 -15.12 6.02 5.86
CA GLY A 275 -14.50 4.73 5.56
C GLY A 275 -15.22 3.95 4.44
N ASP A 276 -16.11 4.62 3.71
CA ASP A 276 -16.91 4.02 2.64
C ASP A 276 -16.10 3.76 1.37
N GLN A 277 -14.95 4.40 1.22
CA GLN A 277 -14.06 4.23 0.07
C GLN A 277 -13.51 2.79 -0.04
N MET A 278 -13.34 2.37 -1.29
CA MET A 278 -12.60 1.17 -1.66
C MET A 278 -11.44 1.59 -2.57
N GLY A 279 -10.24 1.68 -2.01
CA GLY A 279 -9.07 2.20 -2.72
C GLY A 279 -8.71 3.63 -2.31
N LYS A 280 -7.92 4.29 -3.15
CA LYS A 280 -7.42 5.64 -2.89
C LYS A 280 -8.38 6.69 -3.44
N ILE A 281 -8.45 7.83 -2.76
CA ILE A 281 -9.06 9.06 -3.30
C ILE A 281 -7.93 9.88 -3.91
N VAL A 282 -8.10 10.31 -5.16
CA VAL A 282 -7.09 11.06 -5.91
C VAL A 282 -7.65 12.42 -6.27
N MET A 283 -6.86 13.47 -6.08
CA MET A 283 -7.20 14.81 -6.55
C MET A 283 -6.43 15.10 -7.84
N LYS A 284 -7.15 15.54 -8.87
CA LYS A 284 -6.64 15.84 -10.21
C LYS A 284 -6.68 17.34 -10.45
N PHE A 285 -5.57 17.91 -10.92
CA PHE A 285 -5.50 19.32 -11.31
C PHE A 285 -5.82 19.55 -12.78
N PRO A 286 -6.56 20.62 -13.11
CA PRO A 286 -6.63 21.12 -14.48
C PRO A 286 -5.22 21.57 -14.91
N GLY A 287 -4.60 20.82 -15.82
CA GLY A 287 -3.23 21.12 -16.29
C GLY A 287 -2.34 19.90 -16.56
N THR A 288 -2.82 18.66 -16.39
CA THR A 288 -2.14 17.47 -16.92
C THR A 288 -2.61 17.24 -18.35
N PRO A 289 -1.89 17.68 -19.40
CA PRO A 289 -2.31 17.39 -20.75
C PRO A 289 -1.97 15.92 -21.03
N GLU A 290 -2.87 15.16 -21.65
CA GLU A 290 -2.56 13.83 -22.16
C GLU A 290 -1.62 13.86 -23.39
N GLY A 291 -1.12 15.04 -23.77
CA GLY A 291 -0.27 15.23 -24.94
C GLY A 291 0.75 16.36 -24.77
N LYS A 292 1.97 16.07 -25.21
CA LYS A 292 3.12 16.98 -25.45
C LYS A 292 2.94 18.43 -24.95
N SER A 293 3.51 18.72 -23.79
CA SER A 293 3.78 20.10 -23.37
C SER A 293 4.70 20.77 -24.38
N ARG A 294 4.21 21.82 -25.04
CA ARG A 294 5.04 22.74 -25.82
C ARG A 294 5.60 23.80 -24.86
N LEU A 295 6.80 23.53 -24.37
CA LEU A 295 7.81 24.55 -24.10
C LEU A 295 8.90 24.38 -25.14
#